data_AF-I6D0K3-F1
#
_entry.id   AF-I6D0K3-F1
#
_cell.length_a   1.000
_cell.length_b   1.000
_cell.length_c   1.000
_cell.angle_alpha   90.00
_cell.angle_beta   90.00
_cell.angle_gamma   90.00
#
_symmetry.space_group_name_H-M   'P 1'
#
loop_
_entity.id
_entity.type
_entity.pdbx_description
1 polymer ?
#
loop_
_entity_poly.entity_id
_entity_poly.type
_entity_poly.pdbx_seq_one_letter_code
_entity_poly.pdbx_strand_id
1 'polypeptide(L)'
;MCRVPGVSRSGYYDRVQHAPSDRKQSDERLKLEIKVAHIRTRETYGTRRLQTELADNGIIVDRDRLARLRKELRLHCKQKRKFRATTNSDHNLPVTPNLLNQNFTPTAPNQVWVADSVVQAFRNQPTEGAGRETAAYAVR
;
A
#
# COMPACT_ATOMS: atom_id res chain seq x y z
N MET A 1 -20.20 3.35 -43.92
CA MET A 1 -20.39 3.79 -42.53
C MET A 1 -21.74 4.46 -42.25
N CYS A 2 -22.27 5.37 -43.07
CA CYS A 2 -23.50 6.13 -42.72
C CYS A 2 -24.84 5.45 -43.08
N ARG A 3 -24.86 4.41 -43.94
CA ARG A 3 -26.09 3.73 -44.39
C ARG A 3 -26.71 2.79 -43.34
N VAL A 4 -25.90 2.13 -42.51
CA VAL A 4 -26.35 1.18 -41.50
C VAL A 4 -27.05 1.86 -40.31
N PRO A 5 -26.53 2.98 -39.76
CA PRO A 5 -27.19 3.70 -38.68
C PRO A 5 -28.19 4.79 -39.14
N GLY A 6 -28.43 4.96 -40.45
CA GLY A 6 -29.40 5.95 -40.96
C GLY A 6 -29.05 7.42 -40.68
N VAL A 7 -27.75 7.76 -40.58
CA VAL A 7 -27.30 9.13 -40.27
C VAL A 7 -26.92 9.86 -41.56
N SER A 8 -27.23 11.15 -41.65
CA SER A 8 -26.80 11.97 -42.79
C SER A 8 -25.27 12.04 -42.88
N ARG A 9 -24.76 12.10 -44.11
CA ARG A 9 -23.31 12.13 -44.36
C ARG A 9 -22.68 13.41 -43.79
N SER A 10 -23.38 14.55 -43.87
CA SER A 10 -22.96 15.81 -43.25
C SER A 10 -22.92 15.71 -41.73
N GLY A 11 -23.96 15.20 -41.09
CA GLY A 11 -24.01 15.05 -39.62
C GLY A 11 -22.94 14.10 -39.07
N TYR A 12 -22.56 13.07 -39.84
CA TYR A 12 -21.44 12.20 -39.49
C TYR A 12 -20.11 12.97 -39.46
N TYR A 13 -19.81 13.74 -40.52
CA TYR A 13 -18.55 14.50 -40.59
C TYR A 13 -18.54 15.67 -39.63
N ASP A 14 -19.66 16.37 -39.44
CA ASP A 14 -19.80 17.41 -38.43
C ASP A 14 -19.45 16.86 -37.05
N ARG A 15 -20.05 15.73 -36.64
CA ARG A 15 -19.72 15.09 -35.35
C ARG A 15 -18.24 14.69 -35.23
N VAL A 16 -17.63 14.24 -36.32
CA VAL A 16 -16.21 13.82 -36.34
C VAL A 16 -15.27 15.01 -36.28
N GLN A 17 -15.62 16.13 -36.91
CA GLN A 17 -14.80 17.33 -37.01
C GLN A 17 -15.12 18.38 -35.93
N HIS A 18 -16.18 18.19 -35.14
CA HIS A 18 -16.55 19.14 -34.10
C HIS A 18 -15.48 19.23 -33.02
N ALA A 19 -15.13 20.49 -32.72
CA ALA A 19 -14.31 20.84 -31.58
C ALA A 19 -14.94 20.29 -30.27
N PRO A 20 -14.12 19.94 -29.27
CA PRO A 20 -14.62 19.48 -27.98
C PRO A 20 -15.56 20.53 -27.38
N SER A 21 -16.71 20.09 -26.89
CA SER A 21 -17.68 20.98 -26.24
C SER A 21 -17.07 21.69 -25.04
N ASP A 22 -17.60 22.86 -24.68
CA ASP A 22 -17.13 23.64 -23.52
C ASP A 22 -17.08 22.81 -22.24
N ARG A 23 -18.06 21.90 -22.09
CA ARG A 23 -18.08 20.96 -20.97
C ARG A 23 -16.88 20.02 -20.99
N LYS A 24 -16.52 19.44 -22.15
CA LYS A 24 -15.31 18.61 -22.29
C LYS A 24 -14.05 19.41 -22.03
N GLN A 25 -13.95 20.65 -22.52
CA GLN A 25 -12.79 21.50 -22.27
C GLN A 25 -12.65 21.82 -20.77
N SER A 26 -13.75 22.13 -20.09
CA SER A 26 -13.75 22.36 -18.64
C SER A 26 -13.37 21.10 -17.85
N ASP A 27 -13.82 19.93 -18.29
CA ASP A 27 -13.45 18.65 -17.68
C ASP A 27 -11.96 18.35 -17.85
N GLU A 28 -11.37 18.64 -19.01
CA GLU A 28 -9.93 18.47 -19.23
C GLU A 28 -9.07 19.40 -18.35
N ARG A 29 -9.48 20.67 -18.21
CA ARG A 29 -8.83 21.60 -17.27
C ARG A 29 -8.91 21.07 -15.83
N LEU A 30 -10.09 20.61 -15.43
CA LEU A 30 -10.31 20.07 -14.09
C LEU A 30 -9.54 18.76 -13.85
N LYS A 31 -9.37 17.91 -14.86
CA LYS A 31 -8.54 16.69 -14.78
C LYS A 31 -7.10 17.01 -14.46
N LEU A 32 -6.54 18.10 -15.01
CA LEU A 32 -5.17 18.54 -14.69
C LEU A 32 -5.06 18.94 -13.22
N GLU A 33 -5.97 19.78 -12.73
CA GLU A 33 -6.00 20.22 -11.33
C GLU A 33 -6.15 19.04 -10.37
N ILE A 34 -7.03 18.08 -10.69
CA ILE A 34 -7.20 16.85 -9.91
C ILE A 34 -5.89 16.05 -9.82
N LYS A 35 -5.13 15.93 -10.92
CA LYS A 35 -3.84 15.23 -10.91
C LYS A 35 -2.82 15.96 -10.04
N VAL A 36 -2.74 17.28 -10.16
CA VAL A 36 -1.82 18.10 -9.36
C VAL A 36 -2.15 17.98 -7.87
N ALA A 37 -3.42 18.13 -7.49
CA ALA A 37 -3.87 17.96 -6.11
C ALA A 37 -3.62 16.53 -5.59
N HIS A 38 -3.81 15.51 -6.43
CA HIS A 38 -3.55 14.12 -6.06
C HIS A 38 -2.06 13.84 -5.77
N ILE A 39 -1.15 14.40 -6.58
CA ILE A 39 0.30 14.28 -6.36
C ILE A 39 0.72 15.05 -5.11
N ARG A 40 0.22 16.28 -4.92
CA ARG A 40 0.50 17.11 -3.73
C ARG A 40 0.12 16.39 -2.43
N THR A 41 -1.00 15.69 -2.43
CA THR A 41 -1.53 14.94 -1.27
C THR A 41 -0.95 13.53 -1.13
N ARG A 42 0.16 13.22 -1.83
CA ARG A 42 0.85 11.92 -1.81
C ARG A 42 -0.09 10.76 -2.09
N GLU A 43 -1.03 10.95 -3.00
CA GLU A 43 -2.01 9.94 -3.44
C GLU A 43 -2.90 9.38 -2.31
N THR A 44 -2.94 10.04 -1.15
CA THR A 44 -3.63 9.49 0.03
C THR A 44 -5.10 9.87 0.05
N TYR A 45 -5.47 11.00 -0.57
CA TYR A 45 -6.78 11.60 -0.40
C TYR A 45 -7.83 10.96 -1.31
N GLY A 46 -8.95 10.55 -0.69
CA GLY A 46 -10.17 10.12 -1.39
C GLY A 46 -11.01 11.30 -1.88
N THR A 47 -12.12 11.01 -2.57
CA THR A 47 -12.97 12.02 -3.21
C THR A 47 -13.44 13.12 -2.24
N ARG A 48 -13.82 12.76 -1.00
CA ARG A 48 -14.28 13.73 0.01
C ARG A 48 -13.18 14.71 0.44
N ARG A 49 -11.99 14.20 0.78
CA ARG A 49 -10.87 15.04 1.21
C ARG A 49 -10.32 15.88 0.06
N LEU A 50 -10.28 15.30 -1.13
CA LEU A 50 -9.85 15.99 -2.33
C LEU A 50 -10.82 17.12 -2.72
N GLN A 51 -12.11 16.96 -2.47
CA GLN A 51 -13.10 18.02 -2.69
C GLN A 51 -12.86 19.22 -1.78
N THR A 52 -12.56 18.99 -0.50
CA THR A 52 -12.19 20.07 0.44
C THR A 52 -10.92 20.77 -0.02
N GLU A 53 -9.89 20.01 -0.37
CA GLU A 53 -8.62 20.56 -0.88
C GLU A 53 -8.85 21.42 -2.15
N LEU A 54 -9.68 20.96 -3.08
CA LEU A 54 -10.01 21.72 -4.28
C LEU A 54 -10.81 22.98 -3.94
N ALA A 55 -11.73 22.92 -2.98
CA ALA A 55 -12.49 24.06 -2.51
C ALA A 55 -11.58 25.11 -1.84
N ASP A 56 -10.58 24.69 -1.07
CA ASP A 56 -9.57 25.57 -0.47
C ASP A 56 -8.70 26.27 -1.53
N ASN A 57 -8.52 25.61 -2.69
CA ASN A 57 -7.88 26.20 -3.88
C ASN A 57 -8.86 27.02 -4.77
N GLY A 58 -10.09 27.26 -4.31
CA GLY A 58 -11.11 28.05 -5.02
C GLY A 58 -11.87 27.31 -6.12
N ILE A 59 -11.71 25.98 -6.24
CA ILE A 59 -12.33 25.16 -7.27
C ILE A 59 -13.50 24.37 -6.65
N ILE A 60 -14.72 24.88 -6.85
CA ILE A 60 -15.94 24.23 -6.37
C ILE A 60 -16.42 23.20 -7.39
N VAL A 61 -16.37 21.92 -7.02
CA VAL A 61 -16.75 20.80 -7.89
C VAL A 61 -17.66 19.84 -7.13
N ASP A 62 -18.69 19.39 -7.82
CA ASP A 62 -19.61 18.37 -7.32
C ASP A 62 -18.89 17.02 -7.11
N ARG A 63 -19.31 16.28 -6.08
CA ARG A 63 -18.67 15.03 -5.68
C ARG A 63 -18.77 13.95 -6.77
N ASP A 64 -19.88 13.87 -7.49
CA ASP A 64 -20.10 12.86 -8.51
C ASP A 64 -19.32 13.20 -9.78
N ARG A 65 -19.22 14.49 -10.12
CA ARG A 65 -18.33 14.96 -11.18
C ARG A 65 -16.88 14.62 -10.86
N LEU A 66 -16.42 14.89 -9.65
CA LEU A 66 -15.07 14.57 -9.19
C LEU A 66 -14.81 13.06 -9.21
N ALA A 67 -15.75 12.25 -8.73
CA ALA A 67 -15.65 10.79 -8.73
C ALA A 67 -15.56 10.22 -10.15
N ARG A 68 -16.39 10.71 -11.08
CA ARG A 68 -16.36 10.32 -12.50
C ARG A 68 -15.01 10.63 -13.13
N LEU A 69 -14.52 11.87 -13.01
CA LEU A 69 -13.24 12.28 -13.61
C LEU A 69 -12.07 11.51 -13.01
N ARG A 70 -12.10 11.24 -11.71
CA ARG A 70 -11.08 10.43 -11.04
C ARG A 70 -11.05 8.99 -11.54
N LYS A 71 -12.22 8.40 -11.80
CA LYS A 71 -12.36 7.07 -12.41
C LYS A 71 -11.83 7.05 -13.84
N GLU A 72 -12.14 8.06 -14.65
CA GLU A 72 -11.60 8.21 -16.01
C GLU A 72 -10.07 8.28 -16.01
N LEU A 73 -9.49 8.98 -15.03
CA LEU A 73 -8.04 9.10 -14.85
C LEU A 73 -7.39 7.88 -14.18
N ARG A 74 -8.17 6.87 -13.76
CA ARG A 74 -7.70 5.68 -13.04
C ARG A 74 -6.87 6.00 -11.78
N LEU A 75 -7.23 7.08 -11.07
CA LEU A 75 -6.53 7.52 -9.87
C LEU A 75 -7.06 6.83 -8.62
N HIS A 76 -6.24 6.00 -7.99
CA HIS A 76 -6.57 5.26 -6.77
C HIS A 76 -5.86 5.86 -5.55
N CYS A 77 -6.49 5.75 -4.37
CA CYS A 77 -5.80 6.14 -3.14
C CYS A 77 -4.74 5.09 -2.80
N LYS A 78 -3.52 5.53 -2.49
CA LYS A 78 -2.48 4.65 -1.97
C LYS A 78 -2.76 4.35 -0.50
N GLN A 79 -3.04 3.08 -0.18
CA GLN A 79 -3.17 2.63 1.20
C GLN A 79 -1.77 2.37 1.78
N LYS A 80 -1.50 2.86 3.00
CA LYS A 80 -0.28 2.52 3.71
C LYS A 80 -0.32 1.03 4.06
N ARG A 81 0.68 0.25 3.64
CA ARG A 81 0.80 -1.15 4.05
C ARG A 81 0.93 -1.21 5.57
N LYS A 82 0.08 -2.00 6.23
CA LYS A 82 0.20 -2.24 7.67
C LYS A 82 1.59 -2.83 7.95
N PHE A 83 2.38 -2.17 8.80
CA PHE A 83 3.63 -2.73 9.28
C PHE A 83 3.28 -3.94 10.15
N ARG A 84 3.84 -5.11 9.82
CA ARG A 84 3.70 -6.33 10.60
C ARG A 84 5.07 -6.62 11.18
N ALA A 85 5.26 -6.35 12.47
CA ALA A 85 6.41 -6.86 13.19
C ALA A 85 6.29 -8.38 13.21
N THR A 86 7.23 -9.07 12.55
CA THR A 86 7.31 -10.53 12.56
C THR A 86 7.88 -11.05 13.89
N THR A 87 8.64 -10.22 14.58
CA THR A 87 9.32 -10.56 15.83
C THR A 87 8.62 -9.85 16.99
N ASN A 88 7.99 -10.63 17.86
CA ASN A 88 7.63 -10.15 19.19
C ASN A 88 8.84 -10.39 20.11
N SER A 89 9.66 -9.37 20.33
CA SER A 89 10.81 -9.45 21.24
C SER A 89 10.39 -9.63 22.70
N ASP A 90 9.17 -9.22 23.05
CA ASP A 90 8.60 -9.40 24.39
C ASP A 90 7.72 -10.67 24.43
N HIS A 91 8.37 -11.82 24.25
CA HIS A 91 7.72 -13.12 24.39
C HIS A 91 8.22 -13.86 25.62
N ASN A 92 7.32 -14.60 26.29
CA ASN A 92 7.65 -15.43 27.44
C ASN A 92 8.18 -16.83 27.05
N LEU A 93 8.55 -17.02 25.77
CA LEU A 93 9.22 -18.25 25.33
C LEU A 93 10.68 -18.22 25.77
N PRO A 94 11.29 -19.39 26.06
CA PRO A 94 12.68 -19.47 26.50
C PRO A 94 13.60 -18.86 25.42
N VAL A 95 14.17 -17.70 25.74
CA VAL A 95 15.20 -17.05 24.94
C VAL A 95 16.53 -17.69 25.32
N THR A 96 17.21 -18.33 24.37
CA THR A 96 18.58 -18.79 24.59
C THR A 96 19.48 -17.57 24.82
N PRO A 97 20.28 -17.52 25.89
CA PRO A 97 21.16 -16.38 26.15
C PRO A 97 22.17 -16.25 25.01
N ASN A 98 22.39 -15.02 24.53
CA ASN A 98 23.40 -14.73 23.53
C ASN A 98 24.80 -14.87 24.15
N LEU A 99 25.40 -16.05 24.02
CA LEU A 99 26.74 -16.35 24.57
C LEU A 99 27.86 -15.53 23.93
N LEU A 100 27.64 -14.98 22.73
CA LEU A 100 28.61 -14.15 22.03
C LEU A 100 28.70 -12.75 22.64
N ASN A 101 27.63 -12.23 23.26
CA ASN A 101 27.56 -10.88 23.85
C ASN A 101 28.19 -9.78 22.97
N GLN A 102 28.02 -9.90 21.64
CA GLN A 102 28.60 -8.97 20.64
C GLN A 102 30.13 -8.90 20.61
N ASN A 103 30.82 -9.91 21.15
CA ASN A 103 32.26 -10.04 21.04
C ASN A 103 32.64 -10.73 19.71
N PHE A 104 33.06 -9.93 18.74
CA PHE A 104 33.37 -10.37 17.36
C PHE A 104 34.87 -10.55 17.10
N THR A 105 35.68 -10.79 18.14
CA THR A 105 37.12 -11.06 17.98
C THR A 105 37.46 -12.53 18.25
N PRO A 106 37.19 -13.46 17.30
CA PRO A 106 37.66 -14.84 17.40
C PRO A 106 39.16 -14.91 17.13
N THR A 107 39.87 -15.72 17.91
CA THR A 107 41.32 -15.91 17.80
C THR A 107 41.71 -16.81 16.61
N ALA A 108 40.77 -17.62 16.11
CA ALA A 108 40.95 -18.50 14.95
C ALA A 108 39.64 -18.67 14.15
N PRO A 109 39.69 -19.03 12.86
CA PRO A 109 38.49 -19.39 12.10
C PRO A 109 37.76 -20.57 12.73
N ASN A 110 36.45 -20.69 12.48
CA ASN A 110 35.59 -21.77 12.96
C ASN A 110 35.25 -21.78 14.47
N GLN A 111 35.52 -20.69 15.19
CA GLN A 111 35.24 -20.58 16.63
C GLN A 111 33.85 -20.00 16.95
N VAL A 112 33.26 -19.28 16.01
CA VAL A 112 31.97 -18.62 16.18
C VAL A 112 31.12 -18.88 14.94
N TRP A 113 29.92 -19.41 15.17
CA TRP A 113 28.92 -19.63 14.13
C TRP A 113 27.67 -18.82 14.45
N VAL A 114 27.17 -18.07 13.46
CA VAL A 114 25.92 -17.32 13.57
C VAL A 114 24.87 -18.05 12.76
N ALA A 115 23.81 -18.51 13.43
CA ALA A 115 22.63 -19.08 12.82
C ALA A 115 21.42 -18.21 13.16
N ASP A 116 20.59 -17.92 12.16
CA ASP A 116 19.31 -17.27 12.40
C ASP A 116 18.30 -18.31 12.90
N SER A 117 17.79 -18.12 14.12
CA SER A 117 16.83 -19.04 14.74
C SER A 117 15.46 -18.39 14.80
N VAL A 118 14.48 -18.96 14.08
CA VAL A 118 13.08 -18.54 14.15
C VAL A 118 12.42 -19.22 15.34
N VAL A 119 11.94 -18.45 16.32
CA VAL A 119 11.16 -18.97 17.44
C VAL A 119 9.76 -19.35 16.93
N GLN A 120 9.49 -20.65 16.84
CA GLN A 120 8.19 -21.19 16.44
C GLN A 120 7.38 -21.56 17.69
N ALA A 121 6.31 -20.82 17.94
CA ALA A 121 5.38 -21.12 19.03
C ALA A 121 4.59 -22.39 18.70
N PHE A 122 4.96 -23.53 19.29
CA PHE A 122 4.13 -24.72 19.29
C PHE A 122 2.98 -24.53 20.29
N ARG A 123 1.73 -24.76 19.86
CA ARG A 123 0.57 -24.80 20.78
C ARG A 123 0.71 -26.02 21.68
N ASN A 124 1.01 -25.80 22.96
CA ASN A 124 1.06 -26.87 23.96
C ASN A 124 -0.31 -27.56 24.08
N GLN A 125 -0.35 -28.88 23.85
CA GLN A 125 -1.37 -29.72 24.48
C GLN A 125 -1.00 -29.90 25.96
N PRO A 126 -1.96 -29.96 26.88
CA PRO A 126 -1.66 -30.09 28.29
C PRO A 126 -1.17 -31.53 28.57
N THR A 127 0.10 -31.71 28.92
CA THR A 127 0.58 -32.95 29.53
C THR A 127 0.66 -32.75 31.04
N GLU A 128 -0.27 -33.40 31.75
CA GLU A 128 -0.21 -33.61 33.19
C GLU A 128 1.05 -34.41 33.55
N GLY A 129 1.81 -33.91 34.52
CA GLY A 129 2.70 -34.67 35.39
C GLY A 129 3.94 -35.33 34.76
N ALA A 130 5.10 -34.69 34.88
CA ALA A 130 6.36 -35.40 35.14
C ALA A 130 7.49 -34.42 35.56
N GLY A 131 8.18 -34.83 36.63
CA GLY A 131 9.55 -34.49 37.07
C GLY A 131 10.29 -33.29 36.47
N ARG A 132 10.77 -32.42 37.36
CA ARG A 132 11.93 -31.56 37.10
C ARG A 132 13.16 -32.46 36.87
N GLU A 133 13.51 -32.73 35.62
CA GLU A 133 14.84 -33.21 35.26
C GLU A 133 15.67 -32.06 34.69
N THR A 134 16.64 -31.63 35.49
CA THR A 134 17.81 -30.88 35.04
C THR A 134 18.58 -31.71 34.02
N ALA A 135 18.52 -31.33 32.75
CA ALA A 135 19.42 -31.84 31.73
C ALA A 135 20.51 -30.81 31.45
N ALA A 136 21.66 -31.02 32.08
CA ALA A 136 22.92 -30.46 31.61
C ALA A 136 23.28 -31.14 30.29
N TYR A 137 23.49 -30.36 29.23
CA TYR A 137 24.16 -30.84 28.02
C TYR A 137 25.40 -29.99 27.78
N ALA A 138 26.56 -30.60 28.02
CA ALA A 138 27.85 -30.15 27.52
C ALA A 138 28.00 -30.56 26.07
N VAL A 139 28.49 -29.67 25.21
CA VAL A 139 29.15 -30.06 23.96
C VAL A 139 30.40 -29.17 23.79
N ARG A 140 31.49 -29.87 23.46
CA ARG A 140 32.87 -29.39 23.29
C ARG A 140 33.07 -28.71 21.95
#